data_AF-A0A8C4ML77-F1
#
_entry.id   AF-A0A8C4ML77-F1
#
_cell.length_a   1.000
_cell.length_b   1.000
_cell.length_c   1.000
_cell.angle_alpha   90.00
_cell.angle_beta   90.00
_cell.angle_gamma   90.00
#
_symmetry.space_group_name_H-M   'P 1'
#
loop_
_entity.id
_entity.type
_entity.pdbx_description
1 polymer ?
#
loop_
_entity_poly.entity_id
_entity_poly.type
_entity_poly.pdbx_seq_one_letter_code
_entity_poly.pdbx_strand_id
1 'polypeptide(L)'
;MSVAGLKKQFHKATQKVSEKVGGAEGTKLDDDFKEMERKVDVTSRAVMEIMTKTIEYLQPNPASRAKLSMINTMSKIRGQEKGPGYPQAEALLAEAMLKFGRELGDDCNFGPALGEVGEAMRELSEVKDSLDMEVKQNFIDPLQNLHDKDLREIQHHLKKLEGRRLDFDYKKKRQGKIPDEELRQALEKFDESKEIAESSMFNLLEMDMRLKEDKRFSIIPHCLPWFLISNR
;
A
#
# COMPACT_ATOMS: atom_id res chain seq x y z
N MET A 1 -13.58 30.27 -6.23
CA MET A 1 -14.34 29.69 -5.10
C MET A 1 -15.56 30.56 -4.84
N SER A 2 -16.78 30.05 -5.04
CA SER A 2 -18.03 30.83 -4.86
C SER A 2 -18.36 31.06 -3.38
N VAL A 3 -18.94 32.22 -3.05
CA VAL A 3 -19.39 32.61 -1.69
C VAL A 3 -20.34 31.58 -1.07
N ALA A 4 -21.14 30.89 -1.90
CA ALA A 4 -22.04 29.83 -1.46
C ALA A 4 -21.29 28.56 -0.98
N GLY A 5 -20.16 28.23 -1.62
CA GLY A 5 -19.30 27.13 -1.21
C GLY A 5 -18.63 27.38 0.13
N LEU A 6 -18.23 28.64 0.39
CA LEU A 6 -17.61 29.05 1.65
C LEU A 6 -18.59 28.92 2.83
N LYS A 7 -19.82 29.43 2.68
CA LYS A 7 -20.88 29.32 3.70
C LYS A 7 -21.18 27.86 4.06
N LYS A 8 -21.23 26.98 3.05
CA LYS A 8 -21.45 25.54 3.27
C LYS A 8 -20.33 24.89 4.09
N GLN A 9 -19.07 25.26 3.85
CA GLN A 9 -17.95 24.75 4.65
C GLN A 9 -17.99 25.25 6.10
N PHE A 10 -18.36 26.51 6.32
CA PHE A 10 -18.57 27.05 7.67
C PHE A 10 -19.67 26.29 8.43
N HIS A 11 -20.82 25.99 7.80
CA HIS A 11 -21.89 25.24 8.45
C HIS A 11 -21.47 23.82 8.87
N LYS A 12 -20.72 23.12 8.02
CA LYS A 12 -20.15 21.80 8.36
C LYS A 12 -19.18 21.89 9.54
N ALA A 13 -18.32 22.89 9.55
CA ALA A 13 -17.37 23.12 10.64
C ALA A 13 -18.11 23.45 11.96
N THR A 14 -19.12 24.31 11.92
CA THR A 14 -19.97 24.62 13.08
C THR A 14 -20.66 23.37 13.62
N GLN A 15 -21.22 22.51 12.76
CA GLN A 15 -21.85 21.27 13.19
C GLN A 15 -20.82 20.32 13.83
N LYS A 16 -19.65 20.15 13.23
CA LYS A 16 -18.58 19.29 13.77
C LYS A 16 -18.12 19.74 15.16
N VAL A 17 -18.02 21.05 15.38
CA VAL A 17 -17.71 21.63 16.70
C VAL A 17 -18.87 21.43 17.68
N SER A 18 -20.12 21.59 17.23
CA SER A 18 -21.31 21.36 18.06
C SER A 18 -21.43 19.91 18.54
N GLU A 19 -21.04 18.93 17.74
CA GLU A 19 -21.06 17.51 18.15
C GLU A 19 -19.89 17.16 19.08
N LYS A 20 -18.69 17.72 18.83
CA LYS A 20 -17.51 17.44 19.66
C LYS A 20 -17.49 18.18 21.01
N VAL A 21 -18.03 19.39 21.07
CA VAL A 21 -17.92 20.30 22.23
C VAL A 21 -19.28 20.58 22.87
N GLY A 22 -20.36 20.52 22.10
CA GLY A 22 -21.70 20.91 22.53
C GLY A 22 -22.66 19.76 22.83
N GLY A 23 -22.20 18.50 22.81
CA GLY A 23 -23.02 17.33 23.18
C GLY A 23 -24.18 17.03 22.23
N ALA A 24 -24.21 17.60 21.02
CA ALA A 24 -25.26 17.29 20.05
C ALA A 24 -25.03 15.90 19.44
N GLU A 25 -26.03 15.02 19.50
CA GLU A 25 -25.97 13.75 18.78
C GLU A 25 -26.16 13.99 17.27
N GLY A 26 -25.18 13.54 16.48
CA GLY A 26 -25.29 13.47 15.03
C GLY A 26 -26.06 12.23 14.57
N THR A 27 -26.40 12.17 13.28
CA THR A 27 -27.00 10.96 12.70
C THR A 27 -26.05 9.78 12.89
N LYS A 28 -26.48 8.75 13.61
CA LYS A 28 -25.68 7.56 13.91
C LYS A 28 -25.67 6.64 12.68
N LEU A 29 -24.47 6.23 12.27
CA LEU A 29 -24.30 5.09 11.38
C LEU A 29 -24.49 3.81 12.21
N ASP A 30 -25.03 2.78 11.58
CA ASP A 30 -25.21 1.46 12.17
C ASP A 30 -23.86 0.79 12.47
N ASP A 31 -23.90 -0.24 13.30
CA ASP A 31 -22.69 -0.87 13.80
C ASP A 31 -21.97 -1.70 12.72
N ASP A 32 -22.69 -2.21 11.73
CA ASP A 32 -22.10 -2.93 10.58
C ASP A 32 -21.28 -1.98 9.72
N PHE A 33 -21.79 -0.78 9.42
CA PHE A 33 -21.04 0.27 8.74
C PHE A 33 -19.74 0.61 9.48
N LYS A 34 -19.83 0.84 10.80
CA LYS A 34 -18.66 1.21 11.61
C LYS A 34 -17.62 0.10 11.65
N GLU A 35 -18.06 -1.16 11.71
CA GLU A 35 -17.13 -2.30 11.69
C GLU A 35 -16.45 -2.42 10.32
N MET A 36 -17.17 -2.19 9.21
CA MET A 36 -16.56 -2.13 7.88
C MET A 36 -15.55 -0.98 7.78
N GLU A 37 -15.92 0.23 8.22
CA GLU A 37 -15.02 1.38 8.24
C GLU A 37 -13.75 1.10 9.05
N ARG A 38 -13.90 0.48 10.24
CA ARG A 38 -12.78 0.07 11.08
C ARG A 38 -11.87 -0.95 10.39
N LYS A 39 -12.44 -1.95 9.72
CA LYS A 39 -11.66 -2.95 8.96
C LYS A 39 -10.90 -2.30 7.81
N VAL A 40 -11.53 -1.42 7.03
CA VAL A 40 -10.88 -0.70 5.94
C VAL A 40 -9.73 0.18 6.44
N ASP A 41 -9.91 0.89 7.56
CA ASP A 41 -8.83 1.69 8.16
C ASP A 41 -7.62 0.83 8.55
N VAL A 42 -7.87 -0.30 9.22
CA VAL A 42 -6.80 -1.24 9.60
C VAL A 42 -6.11 -1.79 8.37
N THR A 43 -6.85 -2.21 7.34
CA THR A 43 -6.29 -2.70 6.08
C THR A 43 -5.43 -1.62 5.41
N SER A 44 -5.89 -0.36 5.36
CA SER A 44 -5.15 0.74 4.77
C SER A 44 -3.79 0.97 5.45
N ARG A 45 -3.76 0.99 6.79
CA ARG A 45 -2.51 1.15 7.55
C ARG A 45 -1.60 -0.06 7.41
N ALA A 46 -2.15 -1.28 7.47
CA ALA A 46 -1.39 -2.51 7.31
C ALA A 46 -0.71 -2.60 5.94
N VAL A 47 -1.44 -2.29 4.86
CA VAL A 47 -0.90 -2.28 3.49
C VAL A 47 0.31 -1.36 3.39
N MET A 48 0.20 -0.13 3.89
CA MET A 48 1.30 0.85 3.85
C MET A 48 2.52 0.42 4.67
N GLU A 49 2.29 -0.05 5.90
CA GLU A 49 3.37 -0.43 6.80
C GLU A 49 4.10 -1.68 6.30
N ILE A 50 3.35 -2.72 5.90
CA ILE A 50 3.92 -3.97 5.39
C ILE A 50 4.72 -3.70 4.11
N MET A 51 4.14 -2.97 3.15
CA MET A 51 4.83 -2.62 1.90
C MET A 51 6.14 -1.86 2.18
N THR A 52 6.12 -0.88 3.09
CA THR A 52 7.31 -0.12 3.47
C THR A 52 8.37 -1.03 4.09
N LYS A 53 7.98 -1.90 5.02
CA LYS A 53 8.90 -2.83 5.68
C LYS A 53 9.48 -3.87 4.72
N THR A 54 8.71 -4.32 3.74
CA THR A 54 9.21 -5.21 2.68
C THR A 54 10.26 -4.52 1.81
N ILE A 55 10.06 -3.26 1.43
CA ILE A 55 11.05 -2.48 0.67
C ILE A 55 12.35 -2.28 1.49
N GLU A 56 12.23 -1.98 2.79
CA GLU A 56 13.36 -1.87 3.71
C GLU A 56 14.13 -3.19 3.87
N TYR A 57 13.41 -4.31 3.92
CA TYR A 57 13.97 -5.65 4.01
C TYR A 57 14.73 -6.05 2.74
N LEU A 58 14.13 -5.85 1.56
CA LEU A 58 14.77 -6.20 0.29
C LEU A 58 16.05 -5.39 0.07
N GLN A 59 16.00 -4.09 0.39
CA GLN A 59 17.10 -3.16 0.20
C GLN A 59 17.33 -2.30 1.45
N PRO A 60 18.19 -2.78 2.38
CA PRO A 60 18.59 -2.02 3.57
C PRO A 60 19.35 -0.75 3.22
N ASN A 61 20.11 -0.75 2.11
CA ASN A 61 20.82 0.42 1.62
C ASN A 61 19.84 1.48 1.09
N PRO A 62 19.81 2.72 1.63
CA PRO A 62 18.88 3.77 1.20
C PRO A 62 18.99 4.13 -0.30
N ALA A 63 20.18 4.09 -0.89
CA ALA A 63 20.39 4.45 -2.28
C ALA A 63 19.81 3.39 -3.24
N SER A 64 20.06 2.11 -2.95
CA SER A 64 19.47 0.98 -3.70
C SER A 64 17.96 0.90 -3.49
N ARG A 65 17.49 1.18 -2.27
CA ARG A 65 16.05 1.24 -1.94
C ARG A 65 15.30 2.27 -2.79
N ALA A 66 15.83 3.48 -2.92
CA ALA A 66 15.21 4.51 -3.74
C ALA A 66 15.06 4.06 -5.21
N LYS A 67 16.05 3.34 -5.74
CA LYS A 67 15.99 2.77 -7.09
C LYS A 67 14.94 1.65 -7.20
N LEU A 68 14.86 0.73 -6.22
CA LEU A 68 13.84 -0.32 -6.17
C LEU A 68 12.41 0.26 -6.23
N SER A 69 12.14 1.32 -5.48
CA SER A 69 10.84 2.02 -5.52
C SER A 69 10.54 2.67 -6.88
N MET A 70 11.57 3.03 -7.65
CA MET A 70 11.45 3.64 -8.98
C MET A 70 11.39 2.62 -10.13
N ILE A 71 11.53 1.31 -9.86
CA ILE A 71 11.38 0.27 -10.88
C ILE A 71 9.93 0.25 -11.34
N ASN A 72 9.68 0.84 -12.50
CA ASN A 72 8.41 0.73 -13.20
C ASN A 72 8.34 -0.64 -13.87
N THR A 73 7.32 -1.43 -13.53
CA THR A 73 7.03 -2.79 -14.03
C THR A 73 6.98 -2.87 -15.57
N MET A 74 6.77 -1.74 -16.25
CA MET A 74 6.74 -1.63 -17.72
C MET A 74 8.07 -1.86 -18.43
N SER A 75 9.23 -1.87 -17.73
CA SER A 75 10.53 -2.11 -18.38
C SER A 75 10.68 -3.53 -18.96
N LYS A 76 9.94 -4.53 -18.44
CA LYS A 76 9.91 -5.89 -19.01
C LYS A 76 9.09 -5.98 -20.31
N ILE A 77 8.09 -5.12 -20.54
CA ILE A 77 7.22 -5.18 -21.74
C ILE A 77 8.00 -4.85 -23.01
N ARG A 78 9.13 -4.14 -22.91
CA ARG A 78 10.02 -3.79 -24.03
C ARG A 78 11.21 -4.74 -24.24
N GLY A 79 11.29 -5.85 -23.51
CA GLY A 79 12.34 -6.86 -23.75
C GLY A 79 13.77 -6.40 -23.40
N GLN A 80 13.93 -5.34 -22.58
CA GLN A 80 15.22 -5.01 -21.99
C GLN A 80 15.26 -5.59 -20.57
N GLU A 81 15.80 -6.80 -20.45
CA GLU A 81 16.25 -7.34 -19.16
C GLU A 81 17.45 -6.50 -18.70
N LYS A 82 17.15 -5.37 -18.09
CA LYS A 82 18.09 -4.73 -17.17
C LYS A 82 17.60 -5.13 -15.79
N GLY A 83 18.50 -5.73 -15.00
CA GLY A 83 18.26 -6.00 -13.59
C GLY A 83 17.83 -4.73 -12.83
N PRO A 84 17.72 -4.78 -11.50
CA PRO A 84 17.05 -3.72 -10.73
C PRO A 84 17.73 -2.33 -10.79
N GLY A 85 18.83 -2.18 -11.53
CA GLY A 85 19.47 -0.89 -11.82
C GLY A 85 20.40 -0.42 -10.71
N TYR A 86 20.70 -1.31 -9.75
CA TYR A 86 21.67 -1.16 -8.70
C TYR A 86 22.46 -2.47 -8.53
N PRO A 87 23.74 -2.40 -8.13
CA PRO A 87 24.51 -3.59 -7.81
C PRO A 87 24.06 -4.16 -6.47
N GLN A 88 23.92 -5.48 -6.39
CA GLN A 88 23.77 -6.19 -5.12
C GLN A 88 25.10 -6.18 -4.35
N ALA A 89 25.04 -6.25 -3.03
CA ALA A 89 26.25 -6.26 -2.20
C ALA A 89 27.11 -7.51 -2.48
N GLU A 90 26.45 -8.63 -2.74
CA GLU A 90 27.04 -9.92 -3.11
C GLU A 90 27.80 -9.83 -4.44
N ALA A 91 27.30 -9.06 -5.41
CA ALA A 91 28.01 -8.82 -6.67
C ALA A 91 29.30 -8.02 -6.46
N LEU A 92 29.26 -6.99 -5.61
CA LEU A 92 30.45 -6.20 -5.27
C LEU A 92 31.50 -7.04 -4.53
N LEU A 93 31.06 -7.93 -3.64
CA LEU A 93 31.94 -8.88 -2.95
C LEU A 93 32.54 -9.89 -3.92
N ALA A 94 31.73 -10.44 -4.83
CA ALA A 94 32.19 -11.35 -5.89
C ALA A 94 33.27 -10.70 -6.76
N GLU A 95 33.07 -9.46 -7.19
CA GLU A 95 34.06 -8.71 -7.97
C GLU A 95 35.40 -8.57 -7.25
N ALA A 96 35.37 -8.25 -5.95
CA ALA A 96 36.58 -8.14 -5.14
C ALA A 96 37.30 -9.49 -4.99
N MET A 97 36.57 -10.56 -4.68
CA MET A 97 37.12 -11.92 -4.56
C MET A 97 37.74 -12.40 -5.88
N LEU A 98 37.03 -12.26 -7.00
CA LEU A 98 37.50 -12.65 -8.32
C LEU A 98 38.70 -11.79 -8.78
N LYS A 99 38.73 -10.50 -8.43
CA LYS A 99 39.87 -9.63 -8.72
C LYS A 99 41.12 -10.10 -7.97
N PHE A 100 41.05 -10.19 -6.64
CA PHE A 100 42.21 -10.53 -5.84
C PHE A 100 42.61 -12.01 -5.97
N GLY A 101 41.68 -12.91 -6.24
CA GLY A 101 41.97 -14.30 -6.58
C GLY A 101 42.86 -14.43 -7.82
N ARG A 102 42.58 -13.62 -8.87
CA ARG A 102 43.42 -13.54 -10.08
C ARG A 102 44.78 -12.90 -9.83
N GLU A 103 44.84 -11.86 -9.01
CA GLU A 103 46.12 -11.18 -8.67
C GLU A 103 47.04 -12.08 -7.83
N LEU A 104 46.48 -12.94 -6.96
CA LEU A 104 47.23 -13.92 -6.19
C LEU A 104 47.79 -15.06 -7.04
N GLY A 105 47.13 -15.36 -8.17
CA GLY A 105 47.51 -16.44 -9.07
C GLY A 105 47.26 -17.84 -8.47
N ASP A 106 47.59 -18.85 -9.27
CA ASP A 106 47.29 -20.25 -8.96
C ASP A 106 48.44 -20.95 -8.19
N ASP A 107 49.49 -20.21 -7.86
CA ASP A 107 50.67 -20.72 -7.15
C ASP A 107 50.39 -20.98 -5.65
N CYS A 108 49.24 -20.50 -5.15
CA CYS A 108 48.75 -20.77 -3.81
C CYS A 108 47.30 -21.26 -3.85
N ASN A 109 46.88 -22.03 -2.85
CA ASN A 109 45.49 -22.53 -2.80
C ASN A 109 44.45 -21.42 -2.59
N PHE A 110 44.87 -20.24 -2.14
CA PHE A 110 43.95 -19.17 -1.79
C PHE A 110 43.40 -18.41 -3.00
N GLY A 111 44.21 -18.23 -4.05
CA GLY A 111 43.80 -17.57 -5.30
C GLY A 111 42.62 -18.29 -5.98
N PRO A 112 42.75 -19.60 -6.29
CA PRO A 112 41.66 -20.41 -6.84
C PRO A 112 40.45 -20.49 -5.91
N ALA A 113 40.65 -20.62 -4.59
CA ALA A 113 39.55 -20.64 -3.63
C ALA A 113 38.73 -19.33 -3.61
N LEU A 114 39.41 -18.17 -3.71
CA LEU A 114 38.73 -16.88 -3.89
C LEU A 114 37.99 -16.81 -5.24
N GLY A 115 38.52 -17.45 -6.28
CA GLY A 115 37.85 -17.65 -7.56
C GLY A 115 36.51 -18.36 -7.38
N GLU A 116 36.54 -19.57 -6.83
CA GLU A 116 35.35 -20.42 -6.62
C GLU A 116 34.29 -19.73 -5.75
N VAL A 117 34.68 -19.15 -4.61
CA VAL A 117 33.75 -18.43 -3.73
C VAL A 117 33.24 -17.15 -4.41
N GLY A 118 34.07 -16.46 -5.18
CA GLY A 118 33.67 -15.29 -5.95
C GLY A 118 32.60 -15.62 -6.99
N GLU A 119 32.71 -16.76 -7.67
CA GLU A 119 31.66 -17.22 -8.61
C GLU A 119 30.36 -17.55 -7.89
N ALA A 120 30.43 -18.26 -6.75
CA ALA A 120 29.25 -18.55 -5.94
C ALA A 120 28.56 -17.27 -5.43
N MET A 121 29.33 -16.23 -5.05
CA MET A 121 28.79 -14.94 -4.66
C MET A 121 28.13 -14.19 -5.83
N ARG A 122 28.66 -14.33 -7.06
CA ARG A 122 28.04 -13.78 -8.26
C ARG A 122 26.69 -14.45 -8.53
N GLU A 123 26.61 -15.77 -8.48
CA GLU A 123 25.35 -16.50 -8.64
C GLU A 123 24.32 -16.11 -7.56
N LEU A 124 24.76 -15.96 -6.31
CA LEU A 124 23.90 -15.48 -5.22
C LEU A 124 23.33 -14.09 -5.52
N SER A 125 24.12 -13.20 -6.14
CA SER A 125 23.65 -11.87 -6.53
C SER A 125 22.52 -11.90 -7.57
N GLU A 126 22.56 -12.84 -8.52
CA GLU A 126 21.53 -13.02 -9.55
C GLU A 126 20.21 -13.55 -8.95
N VAL A 127 20.32 -14.46 -7.97
CA VAL A 127 19.17 -14.95 -7.20
C VAL A 127 18.56 -13.81 -6.39
N LYS A 128 19.38 -12.94 -5.78
CA LYS A 128 18.91 -11.79 -5.01
C LYS A 128 18.22 -10.74 -5.89
N ASP A 129 18.74 -10.49 -7.09
CA ASP A 129 18.06 -9.67 -8.10
C ASP A 129 16.70 -10.24 -8.48
N SER A 130 16.62 -11.56 -8.68
CA SER A 130 15.37 -12.26 -9.01
C SER A 130 14.34 -12.12 -7.88
N LEU A 131 14.76 -12.32 -6.62
CA LEU A 131 13.92 -12.13 -5.44
C LEU A 131 13.35 -10.70 -5.37
N ASP A 132 14.22 -9.69 -5.53
CA ASP A 132 13.81 -8.29 -5.48
C ASP A 132 12.74 -7.98 -6.53
N MET A 133 12.95 -8.46 -7.77
CA MET A 133 12.01 -8.26 -8.87
C MET A 133 10.71 -9.01 -8.67
N GLU A 134 10.75 -10.24 -8.16
CA GLU A 134 9.55 -11.05 -7.93
C GLU A 134 8.68 -10.43 -6.83
N VAL A 135 9.28 -10.06 -5.69
CA VAL A 135 8.54 -9.41 -4.59
C VAL A 135 8.04 -8.03 -5.02
N LYS A 136 8.81 -7.28 -5.82
CA LYS A 136 8.35 -5.99 -6.36
C LYS A 136 7.09 -6.16 -7.21
N GLN A 137 7.09 -7.11 -8.14
CA GLN A 137 6.03 -7.29 -9.13
C GLN A 137 4.78 -7.98 -8.57
N ASN A 138 4.97 -8.98 -7.70
CA ASN A 138 3.89 -9.84 -7.23
C ASN A 138 3.34 -9.45 -5.85
N PHE A 139 4.01 -8.54 -5.15
CA PHE A 139 3.59 -8.12 -3.81
C PHE A 139 3.53 -6.60 -3.66
N ILE A 140 4.65 -5.89 -3.86
CA ILE A 140 4.71 -4.43 -3.64
C ILE A 140 3.81 -3.68 -4.63
N ASP A 141 3.90 -3.96 -5.92
CA ASP A 141 3.11 -3.26 -6.96
C ASP A 141 1.59 -3.45 -6.80
N PRO A 142 1.08 -4.68 -6.54
CA PRO A 142 -0.32 -4.89 -6.22
C PRO A 142 -0.79 -4.11 -4.98
N LEU A 143 0.01 -4.11 -3.90
CA LEU A 143 -0.32 -3.38 -2.67
C LEU A 143 -0.32 -1.86 -2.88
N GLN A 144 0.64 -1.34 -3.67
CA GLN A 144 0.68 0.07 -4.04
C GLN A 144 -0.55 0.46 -4.87
N ASN A 145 -0.98 -0.39 -5.82
CA ASN A 145 -2.18 -0.14 -6.62
C ASN A 145 -3.45 -0.15 -5.74
N LEU A 146 -3.58 -1.11 -4.83
CA LEU A 146 -4.67 -1.20 -3.85
C LEU A 146 -4.76 0.09 -3.01
N HIS A 147 -3.60 0.58 -2.55
CA HIS A 147 -3.53 1.82 -1.78
C HIS A 147 -3.90 3.06 -2.60
N ASP A 148 -3.36 3.20 -3.80
CA ASP A 148 -3.51 4.42 -4.59
C ASP A 148 -4.83 4.54 -5.36
N LYS A 149 -5.53 3.43 -5.55
CA LYS A 149 -6.84 3.38 -6.20
C LYS A 149 -7.94 3.10 -5.20
N ASP A 150 -8.12 1.83 -4.81
CA ASP A 150 -9.31 1.37 -4.10
C ASP A 150 -9.43 2.02 -2.71
N LEU A 151 -8.35 1.98 -1.92
CA LEU A 151 -8.34 2.58 -0.58
C LEU A 151 -8.48 4.11 -0.64
N ARG A 152 -7.86 4.76 -1.63
CA ARG A 152 -7.98 6.21 -1.84
C ARG A 152 -9.40 6.62 -2.25
N GLU A 153 -10.06 5.84 -3.08
CA GLU A 153 -11.44 6.04 -3.51
C GLU A 153 -12.40 5.85 -2.34
N ILE A 154 -12.23 4.79 -1.53
CA ILE A 154 -13.04 4.58 -0.32
C ILE A 154 -12.86 5.75 0.66
N GLN A 155 -11.62 6.21 0.90
CA GLN A 155 -11.37 7.40 1.73
C GLN A 155 -12.07 8.65 1.18
N HIS A 156 -12.14 8.80 -0.15
CA HIS A 156 -12.90 9.88 -0.78
C HIS A 156 -14.40 9.78 -0.49
N HIS A 157 -14.99 8.59 -0.62
CA HIS A 157 -16.40 8.34 -0.33
C HIS A 157 -16.73 8.58 1.14
N LEU A 158 -15.92 8.07 2.08
CA LEU A 158 -16.10 8.29 3.52
C LEU A 158 -16.04 9.78 3.88
N LYS A 159 -15.08 10.52 3.33
CA LYS A 159 -14.97 11.97 3.54
C LYS A 159 -16.17 12.72 2.97
N LYS A 160 -16.69 12.29 1.82
CA LYS A 160 -17.89 12.87 1.21
C LYS A 160 -19.13 12.59 2.05
N LEU A 161 -19.31 11.35 2.51
CA LEU A 161 -20.39 10.91 3.39
C LEU A 161 -20.42 11.73 4.68
N GLU A 162 -19.30 11.83 5.39
CA GLU A 162 -19.23 12.64 6.62
C GLU A 162 -19.58 14.10 6.34
N GLY A 163 -19.13 14.63 5.19
CA GLY A 163 -19.49 15.96 4.74
C GLY A 163 -20.98 16.13 4.39
N ARG A 164 -21.72 15.07 4.05
CA ARG A 164 -23.18 15.08 3.81
C ARG A 164 -23.94 14.92 5.11
N ARG A 165 -23.49 14.03 6.00
CA ARG A 165 -24.06 13.83 7.34
C ARG A 165 -24.10 15.14 8.11
N LEU A 166 -22.98 15.87 8.16
CA LEU A 166 -22.90 17.17 8.83
C LEU A 166 -23.84 18.23 8.21
N ASP A 167 -24.03 18.21 6.88
CA ASP A 167 -24.93 19.14 6.17
C ASP A 167 -26.41 18.82 6.48
N PHE A 168 -26.75 17.53 6.49
CA PHE A 168 -28.08 17.05 6.88
C PHE A 168 -28.39 17.37 8.34
N ASP A 169 -27.48 17.05 9.27
CA ASP A 169 -27.70 17.29 10.70
C ASP A 169 -27.86 18.79 11.02
N TYR A 170 -27.09 19.65 10.35
CA TYR A 170 -27.25 21.10 10.46
C TYR A 170 -28.63 21.56 9.98
N LYS A 171 -29.10 21.04 8.83
CA LYS A 171 -30.41 21.40 8.27
C LYS A 171 -31.56 20.87 9.12
N LYS A 172 -31.45 19.64 9.62
CA LYS A 172 -32.43 18.99 10.50
C LYS A 172 -32.64 19.76 11.81
N LYS A 173 -31.56 20.24 12.44
CA LYS A 173 -31.65 21.11 13.64
C LYS A 173 -32.38 22.43 13.38
N ARG A 174 -32.52 22.85 12.12
CA ARG A 174 -33.17 24.11 11.72
C ARG A 174 -34.47 23.85 10.93
N GLN A 175 -35.06 22.67 11.08
CA GLN A 175 -36.37 22.35 10.53
C GLN A 175 -37.39 23.42 10.94
N GLY A 176 -38.25 23.85 10.00
CA GLY A 176 -39.14 25.00 10.17
C GLY A 176 -38.54 26.38 9.84
N LYS A 177 -37.20 26.50 9.73
CA LYS A 177 -36.50 27.69 9.21
C LYS A 177 -35.87 27.49 7.83
N ILE A 178 -35.87 26.25 7.35
CA ILE A 178 -35.32 25.83 6.06
C ILE A 178 -36.46 25.16 5.28
N PRO A 179 -36.59 25.39 3.97
CA PRO A 179 -37.60 24.72 3.15
C PRO A 179 -37.51 23.21 3.26
N ASP A 180 -38.65 22.53 3.39
CA ASP A 180 -38.68 21.06 3.56
C ASP A 180 -38.04 20.33 2.38
N GLU A 181 -38.17 20.88 1.16
CA GLU A 181 -37.51 20.34 -0.03
C GLU A 181 -35.97 20.38 0.10
N GLU A 182 -35.42 21.41 0.72
CA GLU A 182 -33.98 21.52 0.97
C GLU A 182 -33.46 20.56 2.04
N LEU A 183 -34.32 20.17 2.99
CA LEU A 183 -34.04 19.15 3.99
C LEU A 183 -34.13 17.75 3.36
N ARG A 184 -35.16 17.49 2.57
CA ARG A 184 -35.37 16.25 1.82
C ARG A 184 -34.17 15.95 0.90
N GLN A 185 -33.73 16.94 0.12
CA GLN A 185 -32.55 16.79 -0.74
C GLN A 185 -31.25 16.54 0.04
N ALA A 186 -31.12 17.06 1.26
CA ALA A 186 -29.94 16.82 2.08
C ALA A 186 -29.90 15.39 2.62
N LEU A 187 -31.06 14.84 2.98
CA LEU A 187 -31.22 13.44 3.35
C LEU A 187 -30.91 12.51 2.17
N GLU A 188 -31.53 12.75 1.01
CA GLU A 188 -31.31 11.96 -0.22
C GLU A 188 -29.82 11.89 -0.58
N LYS A 189 -29.11 13.04 -0.54
CA LYS A 189 -27.66 13.10 -0.80
C LYS A 189 -26.80 12.40 0.27
N PHE A 190 -27.29 12.32 1.51
CA PHE A 190 -26.62 11.58 2.58
C PHE A 190 -26.78 10.07 2.34
N ASP A 191 -28.00 9.60 2.09
CA ASP A 191 -28.31 8.20 1.83
C ASP A 191 -27.57 7.68 0.59
N GLU A 192 -27.58 8.42 -0.53
CA GLU A 192 -26.79 8.09 -1.73
C GLU A 192 -25.29 7.97 -1.43
N SER A 193 -24.74 8.88 -0.61
CA SER A 193 -23.32 8.83 -0.28
C SER A 193 -22.99 7.70 0.68
N LYS A 194 -23.96 7.27 1.51
CA LYS A 194 -23.82 6.15 2.43
C LYS A 194 -23.75 4.85 1.64
N GLU A 195 -24.70 4.64 0.74
CA GLU A 195 -24.78 3.44 -0.10
C GLU A 195 -23.51 3.26 -0.96
N ILE A 196 -23.00 4.35 -1.56
CA ILE A 196 -21.75 4.29 -2.33
C ILE A 196 -20.56 3.90 -1.42
N ALA A 197 -20.44 4.51 -0.24
CA ALA A 197 -19.36 4.19 0.68
C ALA A 197 -19.44 2.74 1.19
N GLU A 198 -20.63 2.26 1.54
CA GLU A 198 -20.88 0.87 1.94
C GLU A 198 -20.50 -0.10 0.83
N SER A 199 -20.98 0.15 -0.39
CA SER A 199 -20.68 -0.69 -1.56
C SER A 199 -19.17 -0.78 -1.81
N SER A 200 -18.45 0.35 -1.79
CA SER A 200 -17.00 0.36 -1.98
C SER A 200 -16.24 -0.36 -0.86
N MET A 201 -16.62 -0.15 0.41
CA MET A 201 -16.00 -0.85 1.55
C MET A 201 -16.28 -2.35 1.50
N PHE A 202 -17.50 -2.75 1.17
CA PHE A 202 -17.91 -4.14 1.06
C PHE A 202 -17.13 -4.85 -0.06
N ASN A 203 -17.04 -4.24 -1.25
CA ASN A 203 -16.29 -4.80 -2.37
C ASN A 203 -14.83 -5.07 -2.01
N LEU A 204 -14.17 -4.13 -1.31
CA LEU A 204 -12.79 -4.32 -0.84
C LEU A 204 -12.69 -5.51 0.14
N LEU A 205 -13.60 -5.58 1.12
CA LEU A 205 -13.57 -6.62 2.14
C LEU A 205 -13.99 -8.00 1.62
N GLU A 206 -14.80 -8.07 0.56
CA GLU A 206 -15.07 -9.33 -0.15
C GLU A 206 -13.90 -9.78 -1.02
N MET A 207 -13.15 -8.86 -1.63
CA MET A 207 -11.92 -9.20 -2.36
C MET A 207 -10.90 -9.91 -1.43
N ASP A 208 -10.85 -9.54 -0.15
CA ASP A 208 -10.06 -10.21 0.89
C ASP A 208 -10.46 -11.68 1.11
N MET A 209 -11.72 -12.06 0.87
CA MET A 209 -12.16 -13.46 0.96
C MET A 209 -11.75 -14.28 -0.26
N ARG A 210 -11.73 -13.69 -1.46
CA ARG A 210 -11.32 -14.40 -2.69
C ARG A 210 -9.82 -14.68 -2.74
N LEU A 211 -8.99 -13.82 -2.14
CA LEU A 211 -7.55 -14.07 -1.97
C LEU A 211 -7.26 -15.29 -1.07
N LYS A 212 -8.19 -15.71 -0.21
CA LYS A 212 -8.05 -16.95 0.58
C LYS A 212 -8.35 -18.22 -0.23
N GLU A 213 -9.18 -18.11 -1.27
CA GLU A 213 -9.56 -19.24 -2.12
C GLU A 213 -8.60 -19.42 -3.30
N ASP A 214 -8.07 -18.33 -3.84
CA ASP A 214 -7.02 -18.36 -4.85
C ASP A 214 -5.67 -18.67 -4.20
N LYS A 215 -5.27 -19.95 -4.22
CA LYS A 215 -3.93 -20.46 -3.87
C LYS A 215 -2.80 -19.93 -4.78
N ARG A 216 -2.83 -18.65 -5.17
CA ARG A 216 -1.81 -17.98 -5.99
C ARG A 216 -0.74 -17.25 -5.19
N PHE A 217 -0.90 -17.11 -3.88
CA PHE A 217 0.21 -16.75 -2.97
C PHE A 217 1.14 -17.94 -2.68
N SER A 218 1.35 -18.83 -3.66
CA SER A 218 2.48 -19.76 -3.65
C SER A 218 3.70 -19.05 -4.23
N ILE A 219 4.17 -17.97 -3.58
CA ILE A 219 5.34 -17.23 -4.06
C ILE A 219 6.64 -18.01 -3.79
N ILE A 220 6.64 -19.11 -3.02
CA ILE A 220 7.89 -19.81 -2.75
C ILE A 220 7.72 -21.33 -2.62
N PRO A 221 7.72 -22.11 -3.73
CA PRO A 221 8.09 -23.52 -3.68
C PRO A 221 9.61 -23.73 -3.63
N HIS A 222 10.41 -22.74 -4.07
CA HIS A 222 11.84 -22.95 -4.35
C HIS A 222 12.83 -22.28 -3.38
N CYS A 223 12.44 -21.33 -2.53
CA CYS A 223 13.34 -20.70 -1.53
C CYS A 223 13.21 -21.28 -0.12
N LEU A 224 12.21 -22.13 0.16
CA LEU A 224 12.02 -22.78 1.45
C LEU A 224 13.19 -23.68 1.92
N PRO A 225 13.99 -24.32 1.04
CA PRO A 225 15.14 -25.10 1.50
C PRO A 225 16.28 -24.24 2.08
N TRP A 226 16.38 -22.95 1.72
CA TRP A 226 17.55 -22.12 2.03
C TRP A 226 17.36 -21.17 3.21
N PHE A 227 16.12 -20.78 3.55
CA PHE A 227 15.86 -19.96 4.74
C PHE A 227 16.24 -20.68 6.05
N LEU A 228 16.37 -22.02 6.02
CA LEU A 228 16.85 -22.84 7.13
C LEU A 228 18.39 -22.89 7.26
N ILE A 229 19.14 -22.43 6.25
CA ILE A 229 20.61 -22.46 6.26
C ILE A 229 21.19 -21.14 6.82
N SER A 230 20.48 -20.01 6.69
CA SER A 230 20.94 -18.71 7.20
C SER A 230 20.63 -18.48 8.70
N ASN A 231 20.01 -19.45 9.38
CA ASN A 231 19.61 -19.36 10.79
C ASN A 231 20.09 -20.54 11.64
N ARG A 232 21.25 -21.13 11.31
CA ARG A 232 21.98 -22.06 12.17
C ARG A 232 23.40 -21.59 12.42
#